data_AF-A0A0R1LTX9-F1
#
_entry.id   AF-A0A0R1LTX9-F1
#
_cell.length_a   1.000
_cell.length_b   1.000
_cell.length_c   1.000
_cell.angle_alpha   90.00
_cell.angle_beta   90.00
_cell.angle_gamma   90.00
#
_symmetry.space_group_name_H-M   'P 1'
#
loop_
_entity.id
_entity.type
_entity.pdbx_description
1 polymer ?
#
loop_
_entity_poly.entity_id
_entity_poly.type
_entity_poly.pdbx_seq_one_letter_code
_entity_poly.pdbx_strand_id
1 'polypeptide(L)'
;MKRVLQLFVVVVALGVLGVAAHHLMTPTASEHAATQTTKKQTSQTKKKAVVINWHKPSENKPYPTWSKLDDPWVLVSTKHQRVYIKDGKKTVYTMFASTGVNNSTPKGTFHIQAERGDFFYNANSKEGAHYWVSFKDHGIYLFHTVPTDAEGHYNVEEANQLGKTAHSHGCVRLAVPDAKWFYEHVTYGTKVVVE
;
A
#
# COMPACT_ATOMS: atom_id res chain seq x y z
N MET A 1 -13.38 40.44 -36.84
CA MET A 1 -14.39 39.79 -37.70
C MET A 1 -13.69 38.85 -38.67
N LYS A 2 -14.35 37.73 -38.99
CA LYS A 2 -14.04 36.68 -39.99
C LYS A 2 -13.11 35.54 -39.54
N ARG A 3 -13.78 34.47 -39.10
CA ARG A 3 -13.33 33.07 -39.08
C ARG A 3 -13.31 32.51 -40.51
N VAL A 4 -12.35 31.65 -40.83
CA VAL A 4 -12.34 30.74 -42.02
C VAL A 4 -11.63 29.46 -41.52
N LEU A 5 -12.33 28.39 -41.13
CA LEU A 5 -13.02 27.34 -41.90
C LEU A 5 -12.11 26.48 -42.81
N GLN A 6 -11.69 25.34 -42.23
CA GLN A 6 -11.56 23.96 -42.75
C GLN A 6 -10.75 23.64 -44.01
N LEU A 7 -9.94 22.56 -43.91
CA LEU A 7 -10.04 21.38 -44.77
C LEU A 7 -9.25 20.21 -44.15
N PHE A 8 -9.96 19.21 -43.62
CA PHE A 8 -9.41 17.87 -43.34
C PHE A 8 -9.62 17.01 -44.57
N VAL A 9 -8.55 16.40 -45.08
CA VAL A 9 -8.60 15.40 -46.13
C VAL A 9 -8.63 14.01 -45.48
N VAL A 10 -9.65 13.24 -45.81
CA VAL A 10 -9.81 11.81 -45.51
C VAL A 10 -9.69 11.04 -46.81
N VAL A 11 -8.86 9.99 -46.85
CA VAL A 11 -9.06 8.79 -47.69
C VAL A 11 -8.34 7.62 -47.00
N VAL A 12 -8.99 6.49 -46.71
CA VAL A 12 -8.86 5.14 -47.36
C VAL A 12 -9.33 4.15 -46.26
N ALA A 13 -10.08 3.06 -46.43
CA ALA A 13 -10.81 2.41 -47.51
C ALA A 13 -11.74 1.31 -46.92
N LEU A 14 -12.79 0.95 -47.68
CA LEU A 14 -13.39 -0.38 -47.95
C LEU A 14 -13.39 -1.43 -46.81
N GLY A 15 -14.48 -2.02 -46.31
CA GLY A 15 -15.75 -2.40 -46.95
C GLY A 15 -15.82 -3.93 -47.08
N VAL A 16 -16.54 -4.63 -46.19
CA VAL A 16 -17.09 -5.98 -46.43
C VAL A 16 -18.42 -6.16 -45.68
N LEU A 17 -19.45 -6.55 -46.44
CA LEU A 17 -20.82 -6.95 -46.09
C LEU A 17 -20.82 -8.17 -45.13
N GLY A 18 -21.69 -8.37 -44.14
CA GLY A 18 -23.14 -8.21 -44.11
C GLY A 18 -23.82 -9.58 -44.29
N VAL A 19 -24.24 -10.24 -43.20
CA VAL A 19 -25.38 -11.18 -43.18
C VAL A 19 -26.03 -11.15 -41.78
N ALA A 20 -27.29 -10.72 -41.75
CA ALA A 20 -28.18 -10.81 -40.60
C ALA A 20 -29.10 -12.03 -40.77
N ALA A 21 -29.37 -12.73 -39.67
CA ALA A 21 -30.52 -13.65 -39.58
C ALA A 21 -31.03 -13.66 -38.13
N HIS A 22 -32.26 -13.19 -37.95
CA HIS A 22 -33.06 -13.36 -36.73
C HIS A 22 -34.25 -14.28 -37.02
N HIS A 23 -34.65 -15.00 -35.97
CA HIS A 23 -35.97 -15.58 -35.67
C HIS A 23 -36.20 -17.11 -35.80
N LEU A 24 -36.25 -17.73 -34.62
CA LEU A 24 -37.34 -18.54 -34.02
C LEU A 24 -37.97 -19.70 -34.82
N MET A 25 -37.81 -20.94 -34.31
CA MET A 25 -38.90 -21.82 -33.83
C MET A 25 -38.36 -23.19 -33.33
N THR A 26 -39.09 -23.78 -32.39
CA THR A 26 -38.81 -24.92 -31.47
C THR A 26 -38.99 -26.34 -32.11
N PRO A 27 -39.11 -27.45 -31.34
CA PRO A 27 -38.07 -28.27 -30.72
C PRO A 27 -38.06 -29.73 -31.25
N THR A 28 -36.95 -30.47 -31.10
CA THR A 28 -36.96 -31.93 -31.26
C THR A 28 -36.06 -32.58 -30.22
N ALA A 29 -36.66 -33.48 -29.44
CA ALA A 29 -35.98 -34.34 -28.49
C ALA A 29 -35.14 -35.40 -29.22
N SER A 30 -33.93 -35.67 -28.70
CA SER A 30 -33.37 -37.01 -28.70
C SER A 30 -32.31 -37.10 -27.60
N GLU A 31 -32.54 -38.02 -26.68
CA GLU A 31 -31.61 -38.47 -25.64
C GLU A 31 -30.30 -38.92 -26.27
N HIS A 32 -29.16 -38.49 -25.73
CA HIS A 32 -27.95 -39.32 -25.69
C HIS A 32 -27.24 -39.08 -24.35
N ALA A 33 -27.12 -40.18 -23.60
CA ALA A 33 -26.42 -40.27 -22.34
C ALA A 33 -24.94 -39.92 -22.50
N ALA A 34 -24.46 -38.95 -21.71
CA ALA A 34 -23.04 -38.66 -21.56
C ALA A 34 -22.74 -38.38 -20.08
N THR A 35 -22.23 -39.42 -19.43
CA THR A 35 -21.26 -39.45 -18.33
C THR A 35 -21.04 -38.13 -17.58
N GLN A 36 -21.64 -38.03 -16.39
CA GLN A 36 -21.33 -36.99 -15.41
C GLN A 36 -19.88 -37.12 -14.92
N THR A 37 -18.97 -36.36 -15.53
CA THR A 37 -17.67 -36.04 -14.93
C THR A 37 -17.91 -34.91 -13.94
N THR A 38 -17.96 -35.23 -12.65
CA THR A 38 -17.99 -34.27 -11.55
C THR A 38 -16.67 -33.49 -11.56
N LYS A 39 -16.66 -32.33 -12.22
CA LYS A 39 -15.63 -31.31 -12.02
C LYS A 39 -15.67 -30.91 -10.54
N LYS A 40 -14.69 -31.38 -9.79
CA LYS A 40 -14.40 -30.94 -8.43
C LYS A 40 -14.05 -29.46 -8.49
N GLN A 41 -15.07 -28.62 -8.37
CA GLN A 41 -14.98 -27.19 -8.28
C GLN A 41 -14.20 -26.88 -6.99
N THR A 42 -12.90 -26.67 -7.12
CA THR A 42 -12.07 -26.11 -6.07
C THR A 42 -12.63 -24.73 -5.77
N SER A 43 -13.44 -24.67 -4.72
CA SER A 43 -13.87 -23.44 -4.08
C SER A 43 -12.61 -22.70 -3.62
N GLN A 44 -12.11 -21.80 -4.47
CA GLN A 44 -11.18 -20.77 -4.06
C GLN A 44 -11.90 -19.93 -3.01
N THR A 45 -11.68 -20.28 -1.74
CA THR A 45 -12.06 -19.45 -0.61
C THR A 45 -11.23 -18.18 -0.75
N LYS A 46 -11.83 -17.12 -1.29
CA LYS A 46 -11.29 -15.76 -1.16
C LYS A 46 -11.11 -15.54 0.34
N LYS A 47 -9.87 -15.62 0.84
CA LYS A 47 -9.55 -15.20 2.21
C LYS A 47 -10.10 -13.78 2.35
N LYS A 48 -11.09 -13.60 3.21
CA LYS A 48 -11.65 -12.28 3.54
C LYS A 48 -10.46 -11.41 3.92
N ALA A 49 -10.24 -10.31 3.20
CA ALA A 49 -9.13 -9.41 3.49
C ALA A 49 -9.22 -9.00 4.96
N VAL A 50 -8.16 -9.23 5.72
CA VAL A 50 -8.09 -8.83 7.13
C VAL A 50 -8.25 -7.32 7.17
N VAL A 51 -9.28 -6.84 7.87
CA VAL A 51 -9.46 -5.41 8.11
C VAL A 51 -8.43 -5.01 9.16
N ILE A 52 -7.41 -4.27 8.73
CA ILE A 52 -6.39 -3.71 9.63
C ILE A 52 -7.01 -2.49 10.32
N ASN A 53 -7.02 -2.50 11.64
CA ASN A 53 -7.43 -1.34 12.43
C ASN A 53 -6.20 -0.48 12.72
N TRP A 54 -6.02 0.57 11.95
CA TRP A 54 -4.87 1.48 12.04
C TRP A 54 -4.84 2.33 13.33
N HIS A 55 -5.89 2.28 14.16
CA HIS A 55 -5.88 2.82 15.53
C HIS A 55 -5.33 1.84 16.57
N LYS A 56 -5.05 0.58 16.21
CA LYS A 56 -4.55 -0.44 17.14
C LYS A 56 -3.14 -0.91 16.79
N PRO A 57 -2.39 -1.44 17.77
CA PRO A 57 -1.10 -2.08 17.53
C PRO A 57 -1.22 -3.19 16.49
N SER A 58 -0.17 -3.38 15.69
CA SER A 58 -0.17 -4.40 14.63
C SER A 58 -0.13 -5.84 15.13
N GLU A 59 0.34 -6.07 16.36
CA GLU A 59 0.35 -7.39 16.98
C GLU A 59 -0.37 -7.38 18.33
N ASN A 60 -1.00 -8.51 18.68
CA ASN A 60 -1.69 -8.72 19.96
C ASN A 60 -0.74 -9.03 21.13
N LYS A 61 0.51 -8.57 21.04
CA LYS A 61 1.51 -8.69 22.10
C LYS A 61 2.11 -7.32 22.41
N PRO A 62 2.71 -7.13 23.60
CA PRO A 62 3.41 -5.89 23.93
C PRO A 62 4.51 -5.56 22.93
N TYR A 63 4.77 -4.27 22.75
CA TYR A 63 5.97 -3.80 22.06
C TYR A 63 7.23 -4.25 22.82
N PRO A 64 8.36 -4.46 22.11
CA PRO A 64 9.63 -4.74 22.76
C PRO A 64 10.09 -3.53 23.57
N THR A 65 10.83 -3.76 24.65
CA THR A 65 11.53 -2.67 25.33
C THR A 65 12.83 -2.39 24.57
N TRP A 66 12.89 -1.30 23.80
CA TRP A 66 14.01 -1.00 22.89
C TRP A 66 15.38 -1.04 23.57
N SER A 67 15.50 -0.45 24.76
CA SER A 67 16.74 -0.40 25.54
C SER A 67 17.22 -1.75 26.08
N LYS A 68 16.42 -2.82 25.93
CA LYS A 68 16.78 -4.19 26.34
C LYS A 68 17.10 -5.11 25.15
N LEU A 69 17.10 -4.59 23.92
CA LEU A 69 17.49 -5.35 22.73
C LEU A 69 19.01 -5.30 22.58
N ASP A 70 19.63 -6.41 22.16
CA ASP A 70 21.08 -6.54 22.09
C ASP A 70 21.65 -5.93 20.81
N ASP A 71 21.01 -6.18 19.66
CA ASP A 71 21.40 -5.66 18.33
C ASP A 71 20.15 -5.17 17.56
N PRO A 72 19.52 -4.06 17.99
CA PRO A 72 18.28 -3.60 17.38
C PRO A 72 18.50 -2.92 16.02
N TRP A 73 17.67 -3.29 15.04
CA TRP A 73 17.59 -2.61 13.75
C TRP A 73 16.20 -2.74 13.12
N VAL A 74 15.95 -2.01 12.05
CA VAL A 74 14.64 -1.93 11.39
C VAL A 74 14.73 -2.50 9.97
N LEU A 75 13.83 -3.43 9.63
CA LEU A 75 13.64 -3.92 8.27
C LEU A 75 12.32 -3.42 7.71
N VAL A 76 12.33 -2.77 6.56
CA VAL A 76 11.15 -2.35 5.82
C VAL A 76 11.01 -3.25 4.60
N SER A 77 9.92 -4.01 4.52
CA SER A 77 9.60 -4.82 3.35
C SER A 77 8.55 -4.11 2.51
N THR A 78 8.97 -3.57 1.36
CA THR A 78 8.10 -3.01 0.31
C THR A 78 7.25 -4.09 -0.35
N LYS A 79 7.73 -5.34 -0.36
CA LYS A 79 6.95 -6.47 -0.88
C LYS A 79 5.78 -6.84 0.03
N HIS A 80 6.02 -6.93 1.34
CA HIS A 80 5.01 -7.37 2.30
C HIS A 80 4.23 -6.22 2.94
N GLN A 81 4.66 -4.97 2.73
CA GLN A 81 4.06 -3.79 3.35
C GLN A 81 4.09 -3.91 4.88
N ARG A 82 5.30 -4.19 5.39
CA ARG A 82 5.58 -4.41 6.81
C ARG A 82 6.86 -3.70 7.21
N VAL A 83 6.90 -3.27 8.47
CA VAL A 83 8.14 -2.93 9.17
C VAL A 83 8.37 -3.99 10.24
N TYR A 84 9.59 -4.50 10.34
CA TYR A 84 9.99 -5.46 11.35
C TYR A 84 11.01 -4.82 12.27
N ILE A 85 10.74 -4.89 13.57
CA ILE A 85 11.74 -4.59 14.59
C ILE A 85 12.57 -5.85 14.79
N LYS A 86 13.86 -5.72 14.55
CA LYS A 86 14.83 -6.81 14.57
C LYS A 86 15.71 -6.70 15.82
N ASP A 87 16.14 -7.85 16.30
CA ASP A 87 17.19 -7.99 17.31
C ASP A 87 18.14 -9.08 16.80
N GLY A 88 19.27 -8.64 16.24
CA GLY A 88 20.12 -9.46 15.38
C GLY A 88 19.31 -10.09 14.23
N LYS A 89 19.23 -11.42 14.17
CA LYS A 89 18.48 -12.14 13.13
C LYS A 89 16.99 -12.30 13.46
N LYS A 90 16.59 -12.11 14.72
CA LYS A 90 15.22 -12.36 15.19
C LYS A 90 14.32 -11.17 14.86
N THR A 91 13.08 -11.45 14.46
CA THR A 91 12.02 -10.43 14.45
C THR A 91 11.34 -10.44 15.81
N VAL A 92 11.40 -9.31 16.54
CA VAL A 92 10.80 -9.17 17.87
C VAL A 92 9.42 -8.49 17.83
N TYR A 93 9.13 -7.73 16.77
CA TYR A 93 7.81 -7.13 16.53
C TYR A 93 7.57 -6.89 15.03
N THR A 94 6.32 -6.94 14.59
CA THR A 94 5.91 -6.66 13.22
C THR A 94 4.85 -5.55 13.20
N MET A 95 5.09 -4.52 12.39
CA MET A 95 4.16 -3.41 12.16
C MET A 95 3.57 -3.52 10.74
N PHE A 96 2.28 -3.25 10.61
CA PHE A 96 1.64 -2.94 9.33
C PHE A 96 2.23 -1.65 8.81
N ALA A 97 2.58 -1.63 7.52
CA ALA A 97 3.12 -0.45 6.89
C ALA A 97 2.52 -0.25 5.49
N SER A 98 2.55 0.97 4.98
CA SER A 98 2.37 1.26 3.56
C SER A 98 3.51 2.14 3.07
N THR A 99 4.29 1.60 2.15
CA THR A 99 5.46 2.23 1.52
C THR A 99 5.06 2.96 0.23
N GLY A 100 6.03 3.59 -0.40
CA GLY A 100 5.89 4.37 -1.61
C GLY A 100 5.48 3.56 -2.84
N VAL A 101 4.51 4.06 -3.59
CA VAL A 101 4.11 3.45 -4.87
C VAL A 101 5.24 3.54 -5.90
N ASN A 102 5.25 2.65 -6.90
CA ASN A 102 6.22 2.68 -8.00
C ASN A 102 7.70 2.70 -7.55
N ASN A 103 8.03 2.00 -6.45
CA ASN A 103 9.37 1.99 -5.83
C ASN A 103 9.85 3.37 -5.36
N SER A 104 8.95 4.30 -5.02
CA SER A 104 9.32 5.63 -4.53
C SER A 104 9.93 5.61 -3.13
N THR A 105 9.72 4.55 -2.33
CA THR A 105 10.57 4.28 -1.17
C THR A 105 11.87 3.62 -1.66
N PRO A 106 13.02 4.30 -1.54
CA PRO A 106 14.28 3.79 -2.05
C PRO A 106 14.71 2.55 -1.27
N LYS A 107 15.13 1.51 -1.99
CA LYS A 107 15.74 0.31 -1.39
C LYS A 107 17.19 0.60 -1.02
N GLY A 108 17.68 -0.04 0.04
CA GLY A 108 19.05 0.16 0.50
C GLY A 108 19.19 0.05 2.01
N THR A 109 20.36 0.45 2.50
CA THR A 109 20.65 0.57 3.93
C THR A 109 20.80 2.04 4.29
N PHE A 110 20.06 2.47 5.29
CA PHE A 110 19.98 3.83 5.81
C PHE A 110 20.11 3.80 7.33
N HIS A 111 20.05 4.97 7.94
CA HIS A 111 20.07 5.12 9.40
C HIS A 111 19.07 6.18 9.82
N ILE A 112 18.43 5.97 10.97
CA ILE A 112 17.56 6.98 11.58
C ILE A 112 18.35 8.26 11.80
N GLN A 113 17.80 9.37 11.30
CA GLN A 113 18.40 10.70 11.38
C GLN A 113 17.86 11.45 12.61
N ALA A 114 18.39 12.65 12.86
CA ALA A 114 18.08 13.42 14.06
C ALA A 114 16.66 14.03 13.99
N GLU A 115 16.16 14.29 12.79
CA GLU A 115 14.89 14.96 12.55
C GLU A 115 13.72 14.03 12.88
N ARG A 116 12.89 14.48 13.82
CA ARG A 116 11.61 13.87 14.18
C ARG A 116 10.70 14.93 14.78
N GLY A 117 9.39 14.68 14.83
CA GLY A 117 8.46 15.60 15.46
C GLY A 117 7.03 15.06 15.56
N ASP A 118 6.20 15.81 16.28
CA ASP A 118 4.84 15.36 16.61
C ASP A 118 3.87 15.49 15.45
N PHE A 119 4.08 16.46 14.56
CA PHE A 119 3.23 16.71 13.40
C PHE A 119 4.02 17.39 12.26
N PHE A 120 3.63 17.12 11.01
CA PHE A 120 3.99 17.92 9.86
C PHE A 120 2.80 18.03 8.90
N TYR A 121 2.81 19.04 8.04
CA TYR A 121 1.89 19.15 6.92
C TYR A 121 2.63 19.59 5.66
N ASN A 122 2.36 18.94 4.53
CA ASN A 122 2.90 19.30 3.23
C ASN A 122 1.77 19.79 2.31
N ALA A 123 1.78 21.07 1.98
CA ALA A 123 0.75 21.69 1.14
C ALA A 123 0.74 21.18 -0.31
N ASN A 124 1.88 20.68 -0.82
CA ASN A 124 1.98 20.17 -2.19
C ASN A 124 1.23 18.83 -2.34
N SER A 125 1.41 17.92 -1.37
CA SER A 125 0.68 16.65 -1.34
C SER A 125 -0.70 16.79 -0.68
N LYS A 126 -0.95 17.89 0.04
CA LYS A 126 -2.12 18.09 0.91
C LYS A 126 -2.25 17.02 1.99
N GLU A 127 -1.12 16.49 2.45
CA GLU A 127 -1.06 15.46 3.47
C GLU A 127 -0.18 15.94 4.63
N GLY A 128 -0.67 15.72 5.85
CA GLY A 128 0.13 15.73 7.06
C GLY A 128 0.26 14.35 7.67
N ALA A 129 0.97 14.26 8.79
CA ALA A 129 0.96 13.08 9.66
C ALA A 129 1.54 13.39 11.03
N HIS A 130 1.27 12.51 11.98
CA HIS A 130 1.83 12.56 13.32
C HIS A 130 3.06 11.65 13.48
N TYR A 131 3.83 11.89 14.54
CA TYR A 131 4.92 11.03 15.03
C TYR A 131 5.91 10.66 13.93
N TRP A 132 6.49 11.66 13.27
CA TRP A 132 7.36 11.46 12.13
C TRP A 132 8.82 11.29 12.57
N VAL A 133 9.56 10.41 11.91
CA VAL A 133 11.00 10.14 12.13
C VAL A 133 11.71 10.03 10.79
N SER A 134 12.74 10.84 10.56
CA SER A 134 13.52 10.82 9.34
C SER A 134 14.51 9.65 9.31
N PHE A 135 14.66 9.02 8.14
CA PHE A 135 15.67 7.98 7.90
C PHE A 135 16.53 8.24 6.66
N LYS A 136 16.15 9.18 5.79
CA LYS A 136 16.92 9.55 4.59
C LYS A 136 16.59 10.97 4.14
N ASP A 137 17.62 11.66 3.63
CA ASP A 137 17.57 13.01 3.04
C ASP A 137 16.95 14.08 3.95
N HIS A 138 17.15 13.99 5.26
CA HIS A 138 16.90 15.05 6.24
C HIS A 138 15.47 15.62 6.19
N GLY A 139 14.49 14.74 6.38
CA GLY A 139 13.07 15.10 6.45
C GLY A 139 12.26 14.77 5.20
N ILE A 140 12.89 14.25 4.13
CA ILE A 140 12.17 13.85 2.91
C ILE A 140 11.57 12.45 3.03
N TYR A 141 12.31 11.49 3.61
CA TYR A 141 11.85 10.12 3.78
C TYR A 141 11.66 9.80 5.27
N LEU A 142 10.40 9.56 5.62
CA LEU A 142 9.96 9.49 7.01
C LEU A 142 9.27 8.16 7.30
N PHE A 143 9.41 7.68 8.54
CA PHE A 143 8.38 6.85 9.18
C PHE A 143 7.37 7.79 9.84
N HIS A 144 6.06 7.55 9.68
CA HIS A 144 5.02 8.36 10.31
C HIS A 144 3.67 7.62 10.35
N THR A 145 2.65 8.19 10.99
CA THR A 145 1.29 7.62 10.97
C THR A 145 0.70 7.53 9.55
N VAL A 146 -0.42 6.84 9.38
CA VAL A 146 -1.35 7.12 8.27
C VAL A 146 -1.63 8.63 8.13
N PRO A 147 -1.91 9.14 6.90
CA PRO A 147 -1.92 10.58 6.64
C PRO A 147 -3.11 11.29 7.28
N THR A 148 -2.93 12.59 7.51
CA THR A 148 -3.95 13.52 7.99
C THR A 148 -4.16 14.67 7.01
N ASP A 149 -5.20 15.45 7.21
CA ASP A 149 -5.34 16.80 6.64
C ASP A 149 -4.43 17.82 7.38
N ALA A 150 -4.62 19.11 7.08
CA ALA A 150 -3.85 20.21 7.67
C ALA A 150 -4.17 20.43 9.15
N GLU A 151 -5.39 20.06 9.55
CA GLU A 151 -5.93 20.18 10.90
C GLU A 151 -5.59 18.96 11.79
N GLY A 152 -4.99 17.92 11.21
CA GLY A 152 -4.60 16.70 11.92
C GLY A 152 -5.68 15.62 11.96
N HIS A 153 -6.78 15.77 11.21
CA HIS A 153 -7.77 14.70 11.09
C HIS A 153 -7.26 13.62 10.13
N TYR A 154 -7.35 12.36 10.55
CA TYR A 154 -6.91 11.25 9.73
C TYR A 154 -7.74 11.09 8.46
N ASN A 155 -7.06 10.94 7.33
CA ASN A 155 -7.70 10.52 6.09
C ASN A 155 -8.02 9.03 6.16
N VAL A 156 -9.29 8.71 6.47
CA VAL A 156 -9.77 7.35 6.70
C VAL A 156 -9.62 6.47 5.44
N GLU A 157 -9.82 7.03 4.25
CA GLU A 157 -9.72 6.30 3.00
C GLU A 157 -8.30 5.81 2.74
N GLU A 158 -7.32 6.71 2.90
CA GLU A 158 -5.89 6.41 2.83
C GLU A 158 -5.46 5.43 3.93
N ALA A 159 -5.89 5.67 5.17
CA ALA A 159 -5.55 4.85 6.31
C ALA A 159 -6.06 3.40 6.17
N ASN A 160 -7.21 3.22 5.50
CA ASN A 160 -7.76 1.90 5.21
C ASN A 160 -6.92 1.08 4.21
N GLN A 161 -5.92 1.67 3.54
CA GLN A 161 -4.99 0.96 2.65
C GLN A 161 -3.76 0.41 3.38
N LEU A 162 -3.55 0.81 4.65
CA LEU A 162 -2.41 0.42 5.46
C LEU A 162 -2.20 -1.10 5.43
N GLY A 163 -0.97 -1.53 5.10
CA GLY A 163 -0.58 -2.94 5.17
C GLY A 163 -1.14 -3.83 4.05
N LYS A 164 -1.95 -3.29 3.13
CA LYS A 164 -2.51 -4.01 1.98
C LYS A 164 -1.63 -3.85 0.75
N THR A 165 -1.23 -2.61 0.44
CA THR A 165 -0.43 -2.25 -0.73
C THR A 165 0.51 -1.09 -0.39
N ALA A 166 1.47 -0.84 -1.29
CA ALA A 166 2.16 0.44 -1.32
C ALA A 166 1.10 1.55 -1.50
N HIS A 167 1.19 2.59 -0.69
CA HIS A 167 0.21 3.66 -0.64
C HIS A 167 0.82 4.91 0.01
N SER A 168 1.90 5.44 -0.57
CA SER A 168 2.50 6.71 -0.15
C SER A 168 3.33 7.32 -1.28
N HIS A 169 3.84 8.53 -1.04
CA HIS A 169 4.75 9.25 -1.93
C HIS A 169 6.24 8.86 -1.77
N GLY A 170 6.56 7.98 -0.81
CA GLY A 170 7.93 7.53 -0.54
C GLY A 170 8.19 7.21 0.94
N CYS A 171 7.44 7.85 1.84
CA CYS A 171 7.48 7.58 3.27
C CYS A 171 6.92 6.19 3.64
N VAL A 172 7.24 5.74 4.85
CA VAL A 172 6.71 4.51 5.44
C VAL A 172 5.60 4.88 6.41
N ARG A 173 4.35 4.70 5.98
CA ARG A 173 3.15 4.93 6.82
C ARG A 173 2.95 3.75 7.76
N LEU A 174 2.62 4.01 9.01
CA LEU A 174 2.39 3.03 10.07
C LEU A 174 1.02 3.24 10.73
N ALA A 175 0.54 2.23 11.46
CA ALA A 175 -0.59 2.40 12.37
C ALA A 175 -0.26 3.46 13.44
N VAL A 176 -1.27 4.16 13.94
CA VAL A 176 -1.10 5.26 14.91
C VAL A 176 -0.25 4.87 16.13
N PRO A 177 -0.57 3.77 16.86
CA PRO A 177 0.23 3.39 18.01
C PRO A 177 1.63 2.88 17.64
N ASP A 178 1.79 2.27 16.48
CA ASP A 178 3.10 1.80 16.01
C ASP A 178 4.02 2.97 15.67
N ALA A 179 3.50 3.99 14.98
CA ALA A 179 4.25 5.22 14.67
C ALA A 179 4.68 5.95 15.95
N LYS A 180 3.75 6.08 16.91
CA LYS A 180 4.05 6.69 18.22
C LYS A 180 5.13 5.92 18.96
N TRP A 181 5.01 4.60 19.04
CA TRP A 181 6.03 3.77 19.68
C TRP A 181 7.38 3.92 18.95
N PHE A 182 7.39 3.91 17.62
CA PHE A 182 8.61 4.07 16.82
C PHE A 182 9.28 5.42 17.08
N TYR A 183 8.50 6.50 17.09
CA TYR A 183 8.94 7.86 17.39
C TYR A 183 9.58 8.00 18.77
N GLU A 184 8.97 7.40 19.78
CA GLU A 184 9.41 7.49 21.18
C GLU A 184 10.64 6.61 21.48
N HIS A 185 10.81 5.48 20.79
CA HIS A 185 11.77 4.45 21.22
C HIS A 185 12.92 4.20 20.24
N VAL A 186 12.72 4.36 18.94
CA VAL A 186 13.78 4.07 17.95
C VAL A 186 14.78 5.22 17.92
N THR A 187 16.02 4.91 18.29
CA THR A 187 17.07 5.90 18.52
C THR A 187 17.75 6.38 17.24
N TYR A 188 18.33 7.58 17.29
CA TYR A 188 19.23 8.09 16.26
C TYR A 188 20.33 7.07 15.90
N GLY A 189 20.71 7.00 14.63
CA GLY A 189 21.75 6.09 14.15
C GLY A 189 21.31 4.63 14.04
N THR A 190 20.06 4.29 14.41
CA THR A 190 19.53 2.93 14.21
C THR A 190 19.56 2.56 12.72
N LYS A 191 20.13 1.40 12.39
CA LYS A 191 20.15 0.87 11.02
C LYS A 191 18.73 0.58 10.51
N VAL A 192 18.45 1.03 9.29
CA VAL A 192 17.21 0.76 8.55
C VAL A 192 17.56 0.09 7.23
N VAL A 193 17.01 -1.08 6.95
CA VAL A 193 17.16 -1.75 5.65
C VAL A 193 15.81 -1.74 4.95
N VAL A 194 15.78 -1.34 3.68
CA VAL A 194 14.57 -1.33 2.86
C VAL A 194 14.74 -2.28 1.68
N GLU A 195 13.81 -3.23 1.52
CA GLU A 195 13.83 -4.28 0.49
C GLU A 195 12.49 -4.52 -0.22
#